data_AF-A0A7X7E946-F1
#
_entry.id   AF-A0A7X7E946-F1
#
_cell.length_a   1.000
_cell.length_b   1.000
_cell.length_c   1.000
_cell.angle_alpha   90.00
_cell.angle_beta   90.00
_cell.angle_gamma   90.00
#
_symmetry.space_group_name_H-M   'P 1'
#
loop_
_entity.id
_entity.type
_entity.pdbx_description
1 polymer ?
#
loop_
_entity_poly.entity_id
_entity_poly.type
_entity_poly.pdbx_seq_one_letter_code
_entity_poly.pdbx_strand_id
1 'polypeptide(L)'
;MRPIRPDSHHHMHRPPETMGAPGHRPPGRLFGRGGIKFAILAHLKERPSHGYDIIRQMEERSGGFYSPSPGTIYPNLQALEDQGFVSVAAEEGKKIYSITEAGLAFLDEHKERAKSHRERWEASWGPGPDGEGWAAMKDIRNVSGDIRRAVRTIAGDSGKLKEIGAVLREAAVQIKEIVER
;
A
#
# COMPACT_ATOMS: atom_id res chain seq x y z
N MET A 1 -37.85 -11.94 -57.70
CA MET A 1 -37.88 -10.79 -58.63
C MET A 1 -37.67 -9.50 -57.81
N ARG A 2 -36.42 -8.97 -57.82
CA ARG A 2 -35.91 -7.66 -57.33
C ARG A 2 -36.17 -7.26 -55.84
N PRO A 3 -35.39 -6.34 -55.22
CA PRO A 3 -34.17 -5.64 -55.67
C PRO A 3 -32.99 -5.70 -54.68
N ILE A 4 -31.85 -5.20 -55.17
CA ILE A 4 -30.58 -4.91 -54.48
C ILE A 4 -30.63 -3.44 -54.00
N ARG A 5 -30.12 -3.13 -52.78
CA ARG A 5 -29.36 -1.93 -52.33
C ARG A 5 -29.61 -1.58 -50.85
N PRO A 6 -28.74 -0.79 -50.16
CA PRO A 6 -27.33 -0.45 -50.42
C PRO A 6 -26.41 -0.66 -49.19
N ASP A 7 -25.11 -0.47 -49.43
CA ASP A 7 -24.04 -0.42 -48.44
C ASP A 7 -24.34 0.50 -47.25
N SER A 8 -24.11 0.00 -46.04
CA SER A 8 -24.05 0.79 -44.80
C SER A 8 -22.64 0.69 -44.24
N HIS A 9 -21.79 1.65 -44.63
CA HIS A 9 -20.49 1.86 -43.98
C HIS A 9 -20.72 2.19 -42.50
N HIS A 10 -20.49 1.20 -41.63
CA HIS A 10 -20.37 1.42 -40.19
C HIS A 10 -19.03 2.13 -39.93
N HIS A 11 -19.08 3.45 -39.76
CA HIS A 11 -17.99 4.19 -39.13
C HIS A 11 -17.82 3.66 -37.70
N MET A 12 -16.79 2.85 -37.47
CA MET A 12 -16.31 2.58 -36.12
C MET A 12 -15.86 3.90 -35.50
N HIS A 13 -16.68 4.44 -34.59
CA HIS A 13 -16.22 5.40 -33.60
C HIS A 13 -15.17 4.70 -32.73
N ARG A 14 -13.89 4.99 -32.99
CA ARG A 14 -12.80 4.69 -32.07
C ARG A 14 -13.02 5.59 -30.83
N PRO A 15 -13.20 5.05 -29.62
CA PRO A 15 -13.27 5.88 -28.42
C PRO A 15 -11.93 6.60 -28.24
N PRO A 16 -11.94 7.84 -27.71
CA PRO A 16 -10.73 8.62 -27.52
C PRO A 16 -9.78 7.88 -26.59
N GLU A 17 -8.52 7.84 -27.00
CA GLU A 17 -7.39 7.35 -26.21
C GLU A 17 -7.35 8.16 -24.91
N THR A 18 -7.90 7.58 -23.84
CA THR A 18 -7.72 8.13 -22.50
C THR A 18 -6.23 8.03 -22.19
N MET A 19 -5.55 9.19 -22.26
CA MET A 19 -4.25 9.43 -21.66
C MET A 19 -4.18 8.69 -20.33
N GLY A 20 -3.29 7.70 -20.26
CA GLY A 20 -3.06 6.91 -19.07
C GLY A 20 -2.79 7.83 -17.89
N ALA A 21 -3.63 7.70 -16.86
CA ALA A 21 -3.35 8.25 -15.55
C ALA A 21 -1.95 7.81 -15.09
N PRO A 22 -1.18 8.66 -14.39
CA PRO A 22 0.16 8.30 -13.93
C PRO A 22 0.10 7.00 -13.13
N GLY A 23 0.89 6.03 -13.57
CA GLY A 23 0.70 4.61 -13.29
C GLY A 23 0.58 4.26 -11.81
N HIS A 24 -0.47 3.51 -11.50
CA HIS A 24 -0.40 2.49 -10.45
C HIS A 24 0.72 1.52 -10.79
N ARG A 25 1.92 1.76 -10.24
CA ARG A 25 2.99 0.76 -10.28
C ARG A 25 2.48 -0.47 -9.51
N PRO A 26 2.56 -1.69 -10.07
CA PRO A 26 2.14 -2.88 -9.34
C PRO A 26 2.95 -3.00 -8.04
N PRO A 27 2.31 -3.28 -6.90
CA PRO A 27 2.95 -3.25 -5.56
C PRO A 27 4.13 -4.22 -5.42
N GLY A 28 4.24 -5.22 -6.31
CA GLY A 28 5.36 -6.16 -6.37
C GLY A 28 6.73 -5.53 -6.67
N ARG A 29 6.79 -4.28 -7.15
CA ARG A 29 8.07 -3.57 -7.36
C ARG A 29 8.59 -2.84 -6.12
N LEU A 30 7.73 -2.51 -5.15
CA LEU A 30 8.13 -1.77 -3.94
C LEU A 30 9.03 -2.61 -3.02
N PHE A 31 8.78 -3.92 -2.96
CA PHE A 31 9.61 -4.87 -2.21
C PHE A 31 10.74 -5.49 -3.04
N GLY A 32 10.77 -5.26 -4.35
CA GLY A 32 11.45 -6.16 -5.29
C GLY A 32 10.88 -7.59 -5.25
N ARG A 33 11.33 -8.47 -6.16
CA ARG A 33 10.91 -9.89 -6.14
C ARG A 33 11.27 -10.52 -4.78
N GLY A 34 10.24 -10.83 -4.00
CA GLY A 34 10.35 -11.57 -2.75
C GLY A 34 10.68 -10.74 -1.50
N GLY A 35 10.61 -9.40 -1.50
CA GLY A 35 10.85 -8.63 -0.28
C GLY A 35 9.71 -8.71 0.74
N ILE A 36 8.45 -8.85 0.27
CA ILE A 36 7.27 -8.94 1.16
C ILE A 36 7.36 -10.14 2.11
N LYS A 37 7.92 -11.27 1.66
CA LYS A 37 8.06 -12.47 2.49
C LYS A 37 9.01 -12.24 3.67
N PHE A 38 10.09 -11.48 3.46
CA PHE A 38 11.03 -11.13 4.53
C PHE A 38 10.39 -10.16 5.52
N ALA A 39 9.55 -9.24 5.06
CA ALA A 39 8.80 -8.34 5.92
C ALA A 39 7.77 -9.09 6.78
N ILE A 40 7.06 -10.07 6.20
CA ILE A 40 6.13 -10.95 6.94
C ILE A 40 6.89 -11.76 7.99
N LEU A 41 7.96 -12.47 7.61
CA LEU A 41 8.74 -13.29 8.54
C LEU A 41 9.39 -12.46 9.65
N ALA A 42 9.94 -11.29 9.32
CA ALA A 42 10.51 -10.39 10.32
C ALA A 42 9.45 -9.93 11.33
N HIS A 43 8.23 -9.64 10.89
CA HIS A 43 7.14 -9.30 11.79
C HIS A 43 6.71 -10.49 12.66
N LEU A 44 6.56 -11.68 12.07
CA LEU A 44 6.16 -12.89 12.79
C LEU A 44 7.23 -13.38 13.79
N LYS A 45 8.50 -13.03 13.57
CA LYS A 45 9.59 -13.22 14.53
C LYS A 45 9.40 -12.39 15.80
N GLU A 46 8.77 -11.23 15.71
CA GLU A 46 8.51 -10.38 16.88
C GLU A 46 7.31 -10.89 17.67
N ARG A 47 6.23 -11.29 16.98
CA ARG A 47 5.03 -11.83 17.60
C ARG A 47 4.16 -12.62 16.61
N PRO A 48 3.44 -13.67 17.07
CA PRO A 48 2.32 -14.23 16.33
C PRO A 48 1.28 -13.16 16.03
N SER A 49 0.71 -13.20 14.82
CA SER A 49 -0.20 -12.15 14.34
C SER A 49 -1.26 -12.68 13.41
N HIS A 50 -2.40 -12.00 13.40
CA HIS A 50 -3.43 -12.18 12.39
C HIS A 50 -3.03 -11.48 11.09
N GLY A 51 -3.46 -11.99 9.92
CA GLY A 51 -3.09 -11.39 8.62
C GLY A 51 -3.40 -9.89 8.49
N TYR A 52 -4.50 -9.42 9.08
CA TYR A 52 -4.84 -8.00 9.14
C TYR A 52 -3.93 -7.18 10.06
N ASP A 53 -3.42 -7.76 11.14
CA ASP A 53 -2.47 -7.06 12.01
C ASP A 53 -1.12 -6.90 11.30
N ILE A 54 -0.73 -7.86 10.44
CA ILE A 54 0.44 -7.74 9.57
C ILE A 54 0.26 -6.56 8.59
N ILE A 55 -0.91 -6.47 7.93
CA ILE A 55 -1.24 -5.35 7.03
C ILE A 55 -1.14 -4.02 7.78
N ARG A 56 -1.82 -3.92 8.93
CA ARG A 56 -1.87 -2.69 9.75
C ARG A 56 -0.47 -2.28 10.20
N GLN A 57 0.33 -3.24 10.68
CA GLN A 57 1.68 -2.95 11.10
C GLN A 57 2.50 -2.41 9.91
N MET A 58 2.48 -3.08 8.76
CA MET A 58 3.23 -2.63 7.58
C MET A 58 2.83 -1.21 7.13
N GLU A 59 1.54 -0.87 7.27
CA GLU A 59 1.04 0.50 7.07
C GLU A 59 1.61 1.47 8.12
N GLU A 60 1.60 1.11 9.41
CA GLU A 60 2.12 1.94 10.49
C GLU A 60 3.63 2.23 10.34
N ARG A 61 4.44 1.21 10.05
CA ARG A 61 5.90 1.36 9.83
C ARG A 61 6.23 2.16 8.58
N SER A 62 5.39 2.09 7.55
CA SER A 62 5.58 2.89 6.33
C SER A 62 5.05 4.32 6.47
N GLY A 63 4.68 4.78 7.67
CA GLY A 63 4.12 6.12 7.83
C GLY A 63 2.65 6.25 7.43
N GLY A 64 2.01 5.18 6.95
CA GLY A 64 0.70 5.20 6.28
C GLY A 64 0.78 5.22 4.75
N PHE A 65 1.98 5.14 4.17
CA PHE A 65 2.20 5.33 2.74
C PHE A 65 2.15 4.03 1.94
N TYR A 66 2.28 2.91 2.64
CA TYR A 66 2.14 1.60 2.04
C TYR A 66 1.36 0.64 2.94
N SER A 67 0.15 0.32 2.52
CA SER A 67 -0.66 -0.75 3.10
C SER A 67 -0.80 -1.87 2.06
N PRO A 68 -0.22 -3.06 2.29
CA PRO A 68 -0.37 -4.17 1.36
C PRO A 68 -1.81 -4.66 1.37
N SER A 69 -2.37 -4.92 0.19
CA SER A 69 -3.74 -5.44 0.10
C SER A 69 -3.83 -6.87 0.68
N PRO A 70 -5.02 -7.31 1.12
CA PRO A 70 -5.29 -8.71 1.42
C PRO A 70 -4.82 -9.66 0.31
N GLY A 71 -5.05 -9.31 -0.95
CA GLY A 71 -4.59 -10.08 -2.12
C GLY A 71 -3.07 -10.13 -2.30
N THR A 72 -2.31 -9.30 -1.59
CA THR A 72 -0.84 -9.39 -1.50
C THR A 72 -0.42 -10.24 -0.32
N ILE A 73 -1.01 -10.03 0.86
CA ILE A 73 -0.59 -10.69 2.10
C ILE A 73 -0.98 -12.16 2.15
N TYR A 74 -2.25 -12.49 1.90
CA TYR A 74 -2.73 -13.86 2.10
C TYR A 74 -2.08 -14.90 1.18
N PRO A 75 -1.84 -14.62 -0.12
CA PRO A 75 -1.09 -15.55 -0.97
C PRO A 75 0.36 -15.74 -0.51
N ASN A 76 1.00 -14.70 0.04
CA ASN A 76 2.36 -14.83 0.57
C ASN A 76 2.38 -15.61 1.89
N LEU A 77 1.39 -15.41 2.76
CA LEU A 77 1.24 -16.21 3.98
C LEU A 77 1.00 -17.67 3.65
N GLN A 78 0.14 -17.97 2.67
CA GLN A 78 -0.08 -19.34 2.21
C GLN A 78 1.21 -19.95 1.67
N ALA A 79 1.92 -19.23 0.80
CA ALA A 79 3.19 -19.74 0.28
C ALA A 79 4.24 -19.99 1.38
N LEU A 80 4.30 -19.13 2.41
CA LEU A 80 5.20 -19.32 3.55
C LEU A 80 4.78 -20.50 4.43
N GLU A 81 3.48 -20.74 4.57
CA GLU A 81 2.93 -21.92 5.23
C GLU A 81 3.27 -23.20 4.47
N ASP A 82 3.04 -23.21 3.15
CA ASP A 82 3.34 -24.34 2.27
C ASP A 82 4.85 -24.68 2.26
N GLN A 83 5.71 -23.66 2.42
CA GLN A 83 7.17 -23.82 2.57
C GLN A 83 7.60 -24.24 3.99
N GLY A 84 6.68 -24.32 4.95
CA GLY A 84 6.97 -24.67 6.35
C GLY A 84 7.66 -23.57 7.15
N PHE A 85 7.73 -22.33 6.64
CA PHE A 85 8.34 -21.19 7.33
C PHE A 85 7.39 -20.51 8.32
N VAL A 86 6.09 -20.71 8.13
CA VAL A 86 5.03 -20.18 8.99
C VAL A 86 4.07 -21.31 9.34
N SER A 87 3.60 -21.35 10.58
CA SER A 87 2.49 -22.22 11.00
C SER A 87 1.23 -21.39 11.23
N VAL A 88 0.07 -21.99 11.01
CA VAL A 88 -1.23 -21.38 11.29
C VAL A 88 -1.97 -22.14 12.39
N ALA A 89 -2.55 -21.39 13.33
CA ALA A 89 -3.47 -21.91 14.34
C ALA A 89 -4.82 -21.18 14.22
N ALA A 90 -5.91 -21.86 14.55
CA ALA A 90 -7.23 -21.25 14.66
C ALA A 90 -7.50 -20.88 16.12
N GLU A 91 -7.55 -19.58 16.41
CA GLU A 91 -7.92 -19.04 17.72
C GLU A 91 -9.18 -18.20 17.56
N GLU A 92 -10.24 -18.53 18.30
CA GLU A 92 -11.54 -17.83 18.25
C GLU A 92 -12.11 -17.69 16.82
N GLY A 93 -11.89 -18.70 15.98
CA GLY A 93 -12.35 -18.71 14.59
C GLY A 93 -11.50 -17.84 13.65
N LYS A 94 -10.34 -17.34 14.11
CA LYS A 94 -9.43 -16.52 13.31
C LYS A 94 -8.05 -17.20 13.16
N LYS A 95 -7.39 -16.99 12.02
CA LYS A 95 -6.08 -17.58 11.68
C LYS A 95 -4.92 -16.76 12.28
N ILE A 96 -4.26 -17.32 13.28
CA ILE A 96 -3.03 -16.78 13.86
C ILE A 96 -1.83 -17.42 13.18
N TYR A 97 -0.98 -16.58 12.59
CA TYR A 97 0.25 -17.02 11.95
C TYR A 97 1.43 -16.86 12.92
N SER A 98 2.31 -17.86 12.97
CA SER A 98 3.53 -17.85 13.77
C SER A 98 4.72 -18.27 12.92
N ILE A 99 5.89 -17.69 13.14
CA ILE A 99 7.11 -18.15 12.47
C ILE A 99 7.55 -19.51 13.05
N THR A 100 8.02 -20.42 12.20
CA THR A 100 8.59 -21.71 12.63
C THR A 100 10.10 -21.60 12.84
N GLU A 101 10.72 -22.64 13.41
CA GLU A 101 12.19 -22.74 13.47
C GLU A 101 12.82 -22.70 12.08
N ALA A 102 12.21 -23.37 11.09
CA ALA A 102 12.67 -23.33 9.71
C ALA A 102 12.55 -21.92 9.10
N GLY A 103 11.47 -21.19 9.41
CA GLY A 103 11.31 -19.80 9.00
C GLY A 103 12.33 -18.86 9.65
N LEU A 104 12.67 -19.09 10.92
CA LEU A 104 13.71 -18.35 11.63
C LEU A 104 15.08 -18.61 11.01
N ALA A 105 15.43 -19.88 10.74
CA ALA A 105 16.67 -20.25 10.09
C ALA A 105 16.78 -19.65 8.68
N PHE A 106 15.70 -19.70 7.90
CA PHE A 106 15.64 -19.07 6.57
C PHE A 106 15.85 -17.56 6.64
N LEU A 107 15.26 -16.88 7.62
CA LEU A 107 15.45 -15.44 7.82
C LEU A 107 16.90 -15.12 8.24
N ASP A 108 17.53 -16.02 9.01
CA ASP A 108 18.92 -15.91 9.46
C ASP A 108 19.92 -16.10 8.31
N GLU A 109 19.75 -17.14 7.51
CA GLU A 109 20.57 -17.46 6.34
C GLU A 109 20.52 -16.35 5.28
N HIS A 110 19.38 -15.65 5.20
CA HIS A 110 19.15 -14.60 4.24
C HIS A 110 19.14 -13.19 4.84
N LYS A 111 19.80 -12.98 5.98
CA LYS A 111 19.91 -11.67 6.67
C LYS A 111 20.26 -10.52 5.75
N GLU A 112 21.29 -10.67 4.91
CA GLU A 112 21.72 -9.61 4.00
C GLU A 112 20.67 -9.30 2.94
N ARG A 113 19.97 -10.33 2.44
CA ARG A 113 18.87 -10.14 1.51
C ARG A 113 17.69 -9.47 2.19
N ALA A 114 17.31 -9.91 3.39
CA ALA A 114 16.24 -9.31 4.19
C ALA A 114 16.56 -7.84 4.53
N LYS A 115 17.80 -7.53 4.90
CA LYS A 115 18.33 -6.18 5.11
C LYS A 115 18.22 -5.34 3.84
N SER A 116 18.70 -5.83 2.69
CA SER A 116 18.61 -5.10 1.42
C SER A 116 17.17 -4.83 0.97
N HIS A 117 16.23 -5.74 1.26
CA HIS A 117 14.82 -5.55 0.93
C HIS A 117 14.18 -4.55 1.87
N ARG A 118 14.54 -4.57 3.16
CA ARG A 118 14.10 -3.57 4.13
C ARG A 118 14.65 -2.18 3.79
N GLU A 119 15.94 -2.06 3.50
CA GLU A 119 16.57 -0.79 3.12
C GLU A 119 15.95 -0.23 1.84
N ARG A 120 15.68 -1.07 0.83
CA ARG A 120 14.95 -0.64 -0.38
C ARG A 120 13.50 -0.25 -0.10
N TRP A 121 12.84 -0.95 0.81
CA TRP A 121 11.47 -0.64 1.21
C TRP A 121 11.40 0.70 1.96
N GLU A 122 12.31 0.91 2.91
CA GLU A 122 12.49 2.17 3.61
C GLU A 122 12.83 3.27 2.61
N ALA A 123 13.86 3.10 1.78
CA ALA A 123 14.27 4.05 0.74
C ALA A 123 13.18 4.36 -0.30
N SER A 124 12.26 3.42 -0.56
CA SER A 124 11.18 3.63 -1.53
C SER A 124 10.13 4.64 -1.07
N TRP A 125 10.10 4.97 0.23
CA TRP A 125 9.19 5.95 0.81
C TRP A 125 9.83 6.84 1.91
N GLY A 126 11.14 6.77 2.16
CA GLY A 126 11.88 7.75 2.99
C GLY A 126 13.39 7.44 3.19
N PRO A 127 14.18 8.38 3.72
CA PRO A 127 14.12 9.83 3.62
C PRO A 127 15.10 10.38 2.56
N GLY A 128 14.99 11.66 2.23
CA GLY A 128 16.16 12.43 1.76
C GLY A 128 17.33 12.29 2.74
N PRO A 129 18.56 12.69 2.36
CA PRO A 129 19.80 12.43 3.09
C PRO A 129 19.74 12.69 4.62
N ASP A 130 18.89 13.62 5.06
CA ASP A 130 18.80 14.06 6.46
C ASP A 130 17.49 13.69 7.19
N GLY A 131 16.69 12.76 6.67
CA GLY A 131 15.44 12.38 7.36
C GLY A 131 14.20 13.18 6.93
N GLU A 132 14.32 14.07 5.94
CA GLU A 132 13.26 14.99 5.48
C GLU A 132 11.97 14.27 5.07
N GLY A 133 12.12 13.10 4.45
CA GLY A 133 10.99 12.23 4.12
C GLY A 133 10.22 11.85 5.40
N TRP A 134 10.90 11.38 6.44
CA TRP A 134 10.25 11.02 7.71
C TRP A 134 9.54 12.20 8.38
N ALA A 135 10.12 13.40 8.32
CA ALA A 135 9.50 14.61 8.85
C ALA A 135 8.20 14.95 8.11
N ALA A 136 8.24 15.01 6.78
CA ALA A 136 7.05 15.26 5.96
C ALA A 136 5.95 14.21 6.20
N MET A 137 6.33 12.95 6.42
CA MET A 137 5.41 11.83 6.64
C MET A 137 4.75 11.92 8.02
N LYS A 138 5.49 12.38 9.04
CA LYS A 138 4.95 12.68 10.37
C LYS A 138 3.92 13.82 10.29
N ASP A 139 4.21 14.85 9.51
CA ASP A 139 3.31 16.00 9.34
C ASP A 139 2.01 15.60 8.63
N ILE A 140 2.10 14.81 7.56
CA ILE A 140 0.93 14.27 6.85
C ILE A 140 0.03 13.44 7.81
N ARG A 141 0.63 12.62 8.68
CA ARG A 141 -0.10 11.81 9.66
C ARG A 141 -0.84 12.69 10.68
N ASN A 142 -0.17 13.72 11.21
CA ASN A 142 -0.76 14.64 12.17
C ASN A 142 -1.96 15.37 11.56
N VAL A 143 -1.77 15.95 10.37
CA VAL A 143 -2.81 16.65 9.62
C VAL A 143 -3.99 15.73 9.32
N SER A 144 -3.73 14.49 8.87
CA SER A 144 -4.78 13.51 8.60
C SER A 144 -5.59 13.14 9.84
N GLY A 145 -4.93 13.02 11.00
CA GLY A 145 -5.58 12.78 12.29
C GLY A 145 -6.46 13.94 12.72
N ASP A 146 -5.99 15.17 12.56
CA ASP A 146 -6.73 16.40 12.86
C ASP A 146 -7.94 16.57 11.95
N ILE A 147 -7.81 16.33 10.65
CA ILE A 147 -8.92 16.37 9.69
C ILE A 147 -10.00 15.36 10.08
N ARG A 148 -9.63 14.10 10.37
CA ARG A 148 -10.60 13.07 10.78
C ARG A 148 -11.35 13.46 12.06
N ARG A 149 -10.64 14.02 13.05
CA ARG A 149 -11.26 14.53 14.28
C ARG A 149 -12.19 15.68 13.97
N ALA A 150 -11.74 16.68 13.20
CA ALA A 150 -12.53 17.84 12.83
C ALA A 150 -13.83 17.41 12.13
N VAL A 151 -13.72 16.63 11.06
CA VAL A 151 -14.87 16.12 10.28
C VAL A 151 -15.87 15.39 11.16
N ARG A 152 -15.41 14.56 12.11
CA ARG A 152 -16.30 13.87 13.07
C ARG A 152 -17.03 14.86 13.99
N THR A 153 -16.34 15.88 14.49
CA THR A 153 -16.92 16.90 15.37
C THR A 153 -17.95 17.77 14.65
N ILE A 154 -17.72 18.06 13.37
CA ILE A 154 -18.58 18.95 12.57
C ILE A 154 -19.50 18.18 11.60
N ALA A 155 -19.80 16.91 11.88
CA ALA A 155 -20.42 15.97 10.92
C ALA A 155 -21.81 16.34 10.36
N GLY A 156 -22.37 17.51 10.67
CA GLY A 156 -23.58 18.08 10.05
C GLY A 156 -23.42 19.52 9.55
N ASP A 157 -22.25 20.14 9.73
CA ASP A 157 -21.97 21.53 9.34
C ASP A 157 -21.37 21.56 7.93
N SER A 158 -22.25 21.54 6.93
CA SER A 158 -21.85 21.52 5.52
C SER A 158 -21.02 22.74 5.09
N GLY A 159 -21.12 23.87 5.80
CA GLY A 159 -20.30 25.06 5.55
C GLY A 159 -18.85 24.82 5.93
N LYS A 160 -18.60 24.40 7.18
CA LYS A 160 -17.25 24.10 7.65
C LYS A 160 -16.61 22.92 6.91
N LEU A 161 -17.38 21.92 6.50
CA LEU A 161 -16.86 20.82 5.68
C LEU A 161 -16.37 21.31 4.30
N LYS A 162 -17.07 22.28 3.69
CA LYS A 162 -16.63 22.90 2.42
C LYS A 162 -15.35 23.72 2.61
N GLU A 163 -15.24 24.44 3.73
CA GLU A 163 -14.03 25.21 4.08
C GLU A 163 -12.81 24.30 4.25
N ILE A 164 -12.92 23.21 5.03
CA ILE A 164 -11.84 22.21 5.15
C ILE A 164 -11.47 21.67 3.76
N GLY A 165 -12.46 21.33 2.94
CA GLY A 165 -12.21 20.86 1.58
C GLY A 165 -11.49 21.90 0.69
N ALA A 166 -11.74 23.19 0.89
CA ALA A 166 -11.08 24.26 0.15
C ALA A 166 -9.60 24.37 0.54
N VAL A 167 -9.29 24.35 1.84
CA VAL A 167 -7.90 24.35 2.34
C VAL A 167 -7.11 23.18 1.79
N LEU A 168 -7.70 21.97 1.76
CA LEU A 168 -7.02 20.78 1.23
C LEU A 168 -6.75 20.88 -0.28
N ARG A 169 -7.66 21.47 -1.05
CA ARG A 169 -7.44 21.69 -2.49
C ARG A 169 -6.34 22.70 -2.73
N GLU A 170 -6.29 23.78 -1.95
CA GLU A 170 -5.22 24.78 -2.03
C GLU A 170 -3.86 24.17 -1.69
N ALA A 171 -3.77 23.43 -0.59
CA ALA A 171 -2.55 22.71 -0.22
C ALA A 171 -2.10 21.74 -1.32
N ALA A 172 -3.04 21.04 -1.97
CA ALA A 172 -2.72 20.14 -3.08
C ALA A 172 -2.18 20.87 -4.32
N VAL A 173 -2.62 22.11 -4.59
CA VAL A 173 -2.06 22.95 -5.67
C VAL A 173 -0.63 23.35 -5.32
N GLN A 174 -0.40 23.86 -4.11
CA GLN A 174 0.94 24.27 -3.66
C GLN A 174 1.94 23.10 -3.69
N ILE A 175 1.52 21.90 -3.31
CA ILE A 175 2.37 20.69 -3.38
C ILE A 175 2.73 20.38 -4.83
N LYS A 176 1.81 20.51 -5.79
CA LYS A 176 2.11 20.27 -7.21
C LYS A 176 3.12 21.28 -7.75
N GLU A 177 2.96 22.56 -7.43
CA GLU A 177 3.89 23.61 -7.83
C GLU A 177 5.31 23.37 -7.29
N ILE A 178 5.43 22.83 -6.07
CA ILE A 178 6.74 22.45 -5.50
C ILE A 178 7.38 21.29 -6.29
N VAL A 179 6.59 20.32 -6.75
CA VAL A 179 7.10 19.14 -7.49
C VAL A 179 7.47 19.49 -8.94
N GLU A 180 6.82 20.49 -9.52
CA GLU A 180 7.04 20.94 -10.90
C GLU A 180 8.16 21.98 -11.04
N ARG A 181 8.74 22.44 -9.92
CA ARG A 181 9.84 23.42 -9.86
C ARG A 181 11.22 22.79 -10.01
#